data_AF-A0A838TTW8-F1
#
_entry.id   AF-A0A838TTW8-F1
#
_cell.length_a   1.000
_cell.length_b   1.000
_cell.length_c   1.000
_cell.angle_alpha   90.00
_cell.angle_beta   90.00
_cell.angle_gamma   90.00
#
_symmetry.space_group_name_H-M   'P 1'
#
loop_
_entity.id
_entity.type
_entity.pdbx_description
1 polymer ?
#
loop_
_entity_poly.entity_id
_entity_poly.type
_entity_poly.pdbx_seq_one_letter_code
_entity_poly.pdbx_strand_id
1 'polypeptide(L)'
;MAKKQNTVHYFKLLTQYGVHIWAILIIANATLAYAFHFSTNAAYDTITLQENVGPDEITETPEASPTVTNKKSKDGGPTLDLTFTIPGVGSGGGVMTPARLKRNVTIFLYGPDDNSLNKTVKPLYVIQDTVDYDTNTVSPTYTTYGNQTLALGKEIKPGRYQITFRTDESLRTIIKEDPNSIGGKIFEIDSKTKLKRTPIQTVLMGDTLPKEGDNIVDISDYNAFVNCFGERSTTSFCTGNNYGDFDDNGVIDGVDYNLLLRSFSALLKQGQSIPQITTAPTGPQRVSRLSNQNTPAPTQGESEAKPSPSAAPKANSGSAGNVIGGILFFIFLLIAGATGFVLFKKNEKFRNLVKAIIHRSPTGTPSATAADHNAPPALDSTTATPPADPAAIAASTEMPIAPSDTLVQPTIETPPLEPAPVDPVTPTETQTPPADGTIEKDCYIKKRLPDEAGTGFWVTLTDNNGALEGHFTGADVIDGFAKVKGIMKTENDKTFLEISEIKAEE
;
A
#
# COMPACT_ATOMS: atom_id res chain seq x y z
N MET A 1 14.30 -21.75 -64.55
CA MET A 1 13.94 -20.69 -63.57
C MET A 1 13.50 -21.23 -62.20
N ALA A 2 14.07 -22.34 -61.69
CA ALA A 2 13.62 -22.97 -60.44
C ALA A 2 14.44 -22.61 -59.18
N LYS A 3 15.50 -21.80 -59.30
CA LYS A 3 16.45 -21.54 -58.18
C LYS A 3 16.07 -20.37 -57.27
N LYS A 4 15.01 -19.61 -57.59
CA LYS A 4 14.67 -18.34 -56.90
C LYS A 4 13.62 -18.47 -55.79
N GLN A 5 12.89 -19.58 -55.71
CA GLN A 5 11.84 -19.78 -54.69
C GLN A 5 12.38 -20.27 -53.33
N ASN A 6 13.48 -21.01 -53.29
CA ASN A 6 14.00 -21.56 -52.03
C ASN A 6 14.62 -20.49 -51.11
N THR A 7 15.16 -19.39 -51.66
CA THR A 7 15.81 -18.34 -50.86
C THR A 7 14.83 -17.54 -50.01
N VAL A 8 13.60 -17.35 -50.49
CA VAL A 8 12.56 -16.60 -49.77
C VAL A 8 12.03 -17.40 -48.57
N HIS A 9 11.95 -18.73 -48.71
CA HIS A 9 11.47 -19.58 -47.63
C HIS A 9 12.46 -19.67 -46.47
N TYR A 10 13.77 -19.76 -46.76
CA TYR A 10 14.82 -19.73 -45.74
C TYR A 10 14.87 -18.39 -45.01
N PHE A 11 14.67 -17.27 -45.71
CA PHE A 11 14.71 -15.96 -45.07
C PHE A 11 13.55 -15.76 -44.07
N LYS A 12 12.34 -16.24 -44.39
CA LYS A 12 11.21 -16.22 -43.45
C LYS A 12 11.45 -17.10 -42.21
N LEU A 13 12.05 -18.27 -42.40
CA LEU A 13 12.40 -19.13 -41.28
C LEU A 13 13.44 -18.44 -40.37
N LEU A 14 14.47 -17.85 -40.97
CA LEU A 14 15.54 -17.20 -40.23
C LEU A 14 15.05 -15.97 -39.44
N THR A 15 14.13 -15.18 -40.00
CA THR A 15 13.57 -14.01 -39.30
C THR A 15 12.58 -14.41 -38.21
N GLN A 16 11.76 -15.44 -38.43
CA GLN A 16 10.80 -15.89 -37.43
C GLN A 16 11.50 -16.54 -36.22
N TYR A 17 12.43 -17.47 -36.47
CA TYR A 17 13.19 -18.11 -35.38
C TYR A 17 14.23 -17.18 -34.76
N GLY A 18 14.83 -16.28 -35.55
CA GLY A 18 15.81 -15.31 -35.05
C GLY A 18 15.22 -14.35 -34.01
N VAL A 19 13.97 -13.91 -34.18
CA VAL A 19 13.28 -13.04 -33.21
C VAL A 19 12.99 -13.79 -31.91
N HIS A 20 12.54 -15.05 -31.98
CA HIS A 20 12.27 -15.85 -30.79
C HIS A 20 13.56 -16.18 -30.01
N ILE A 21 14.65 -16.50 -30.71
CA ILE A 21 15.95 -16.73 -30.07
C ILE A 21 16.46 -15.45 -29.37
N TRP A 22 16.30 -14.28 -30.00
CA TRP A 22 16.64 -13.00 -29.39
C TRP A 22 15.81 -12.70 -28.14
N ALA A 23 14.50 -12.93 -28.18
CA ALA A 23 13.62 -12.73 -27.04
C ALA A 23 14.00 -13.63 -25.86
N ILE A 24 14.31 -14.91 -26.12
CA ILE A 24 14.76 -15.86 -25.10
C ILE A 24 16.09 -15.42 -24.49
N LEU A 25 17.04 -14.93 -25.29
CA LEU A 25 18.33 -14.44 -24.80
C LEU A 25 18.21 -13.17 -23.95
N ILE A 26 17.30 -12.25 -24.30
CA ILE A 26 17.03 -11.05 -23.49
C ILE A 26 16.45 -11.46 -22.14
N ILE A 27 15.46 -12.36 -22.13
CA ILE A 27 14.84 -12.87 -20.89
C ILE A 27 15.90 -13.58 -20.04
N ALA A 28 16.70 -14.47 -20.62
CA ALA A 28 17.74 -15.19 -19.89
C ALA A 28 18.79 -14.26 -19.25
N ASN A 29 19.24 -13.23 -19.98
CA ASN A 29 20.18 -12.24 -19.43
C ASN A 29 19.55 -11.38 -18.33
N ALA A 30 18.28 -11.00 -18.46
CA ALA A 30 17.56 -10.29 -17.41
C ALA A 30 17.44 -11.14 -16.14
N THR A 31 17.08 -12.42 -16.27
CA THR A 31 17.00 -13.35 -15.14
C THR A 31 18.37 -13.57 -14.49
N LEU A 32 19.44 -13.68 -15.27
CA LEU A 32 20.79 -13.86 -14.74
C LEU A 32 21.30 -12.62 -13.99
N ALA A 33 21.04 -11.42 -14.52
CA ALA A 33 21.37 -10.16 -13.87
C ALA A 33 20.60 -10.00 -12.55
N TYR A 34 19.32 -10.39 -12.54
CA TYR A 34 18.48 -10.35 -11.35
C TYR A 34 18.95 -11.36 -10.29
N ALA A 35 19.28 -12.59 -10.70
CA ALA A 35 19.80 -13.63 -9.81
C ALA A 35 21.19 -13.27 -9.23
N PHE A 36 22.05 -12.63 -10.02
CA PHE A 36 23.36 -12.14 -9.56
C PHE A 36 23.22 -11.02 -8.51
N HIS A 37 22.31 -10.06 -8.75
CA HIS A 37 22.00 -9.04 -7.75
C HIS A 37 21.43 -9.63 -6.46
N PHE A 38 20.71 -10.75 -6.55
CA PHE A 38 20.15 -11.44 -5.39
C PHE A 38 21.22 -12.21 -4.59
N SER A 39 22.16 -12.88 -5.27
CA SER A 39 23.18 -13.70 -4.60
C SER A 39 24.24 -12.86 -3.87
N THR A 40 24.55 -11.65 -4.34
CA THR A 40 25.50 -10.76 -3.67
C THR A 40 24.97 -10.18 -2.36
N ASN A 41 23.65 -10.25 -2.11
CA ASN A 41 23.00 -9.70 -0.92
C ASN A 41 22.63 -10.76 0.13
N ALA A 42 22.84 -12.05 -0.14
CA ALA A 42 22.31 -13.16 0.68
C ALA A 42 23.32 -13.81 1.65
N ALA A 43 24.52 -13.24 1.84
CA ALA A 43 25.47 -13.75 2.83
C ALA A 43 25.28 -13.05 4.18
N TYR A 44 24.44 -13.62 5.08
CA TYR A 44 24.36 -13.18 6.47
C TYR A 44 24.51 -14.32 7.46
N ASP A 45 25.45 -14.12 8.39
CA ASP A 45 25.67 -14.91 9.60
C ASP A 45 24.57 -14.64 10.64
N THR A 46 24.32 -15.65 11.48
CA THR A 46 23.28 -15.66 12.52
C THR A 46 23.61 -14.69 13.65
N ILE A 47 22.77 -13.67 13.87
CA ILE A 47 22.91 -12.70 14.97
C ILE A 47 22.07 -13.16 16.17
N THR A 48 22.67 -13.12 17.37
CA THR A 48 21.99 -13.26 18.67
C THR A 48 21.72 -11.86 19.21
N LEU A 49 20.44 -11.53 19.46
CA LEU A 49 20.03 -10.26 20.07
C LEU A 49 20.29 -10.32 21.58
N GLN A 50 21.12 -9.41 22.09
CA GLN A 50 21.28 -9.18 23.53
C GLN A 50 20.73 -7.78 23.85
N GLU A 51 19.60 -7.77 24.55
CA GLU A 51 18.86 -6.59 24.98
C GLU A 51 19.55 -5.96 26.21
N ASN A 52 19.96 -4.70 26.10
CA ASN A 52 20.45 -3.89 27.22
C ASN A 52 19.62 -2.60 27.26
N VAL A 53 18.70 -2.52 28.21
CA VAL A 53 17.94 -1.30 28.53
C VAL A 53 18.36 -0.82 29.91
N GLY A 54 18.90 0.39 29.99
CA GLY A 54 19.18 1.11 31.23
C GLY A 54 18.05 2.11 31.55
N PRO A 55 17.79 2.43 32.83
CA PRO A 55 16.70 3.32 33.21
C PRO A 55 17.23 4.75 33.42
N ASP A 56 16.65 5.73 32.72
CA ASP A 56 16.67 7.13 33.13
C ASP A 56 15.23 7.60 33.31
N GLU A 57 14.91 7.97 34.54
CA GLU A 57 13.58 8.35 35.02
C GLU A 57 13.48 9.89 35.01
N ILE A 58 12.63 10.43 34.13
CA ILE A 58 12.25 11.84 34.12
C ILE A 58 10.77 11.92 34.48
N THR A 59 10.47 12.55 35.62
CA THR A 59 9.10 12.69 36.14
C THR A 59 8.40 13.87 35.48
N GLU A 60 7.55 13.60 34.48
CA GLU A 60 6.61 14.58 33.92
C GLU A 60 5.17 14.35 34.40
N THR A 61 4.44 15.46 34.54
CA THR A 61 3.04 15.58 34.96
C THR A 61 2.11 14.68 34.12
N PRO A 62 1.14 13.96 34.70
CA PRO A 62 0.38 12.94 33.99
C PRO A 62 -0.54 13.55 32.93
N GLU A 63 -0.12 13.46 31.69
CA GLU A 63 -0.93 13.71 30.50
C GLU A 63 -2.08 12.68 30.45
N ALA A 64 -3.31 13.13 30.18
CA ALA A 64 -4.49 12.28 30.19
C ALA A 64 -4.31 11.07 29.27
N SER A 65 -4.34 9.86 29.85
CA SER A 65 -4.25 8.62 29.10
C SER A 65 -5.47 8.46 28.18
N PRO A 66 -5.31 8.00 26.93
CA PRO A 66 -6.43 7.85 26.00
C PRO A 66 -7.50 6.92 26.59
N THR A 67 -8.77 7.28 26.41
CA THR A 67 -9.89 6.44 26.84
C THR A 67 -10.03 5.28 25.86
N VAL A 68 -9.56 4.10 26.26
CA VAL A 68 -9.78 2.86 25.51
C VAL A 68 -11.21 2.38 25.78
N THR A 69 -12.10 2.53 24.81
CA THR A 69 -13.45 1.98 24.93
C THR A 69 -13.51 0.56 24.38
N ASN A 70 -13.25 -0.43 25.23
CA ASN A 70 -13.37 -1.85 24.85
C ASN A 70 -14.80 -2.42 24.94
N LYS A 71 -15.83 -1.58 25.12
CA LYS A 71 -17.19 -2.07 25.35
C LYS A 71 -18.05 -1.92 24.10
N LYS A 72 -18.17 -3.02 23.33
CA LYS A 72 -19.17 -3.18 22.25
C LYS A 72 -20.59 -2.97 22.79
N SER A 73 -21.07 -1.72 22.76
CA SER A 73 -22.48 -1.43 22.92
C SER A 73 -23.13 -1.54 21.53
N LYS A 74 -23.77 -2.69 21.24
CA LYS A 74 -24.55 -2.87 20.01
C LYS A 74 -25.71 -1.87 19.86
N ASP A 75 -26.13 -1.22 20.95
CA ASP A 75 -27.38 -0.46 20.97
C ASP A 75 -27.20 1.06 20.91
N GLY A 76 -26.54 1.58 19.88
CA GLY A 76 -26.53 3.02 19.57
C GLY A 76 -25.15 3.68 19.57
N GLY A 77 -25.08 4.88 18.98
CA GLY A 77 -23.85 5.62 18.70
C GLY A 77 -23.58 5.75 17.20
N PRO A 78 -22.59 6.57 16.80
CA PRO A 78 -22.16 6.68 15.41
C PRO A 78 -21.63 5.37 14.85
N THR A 79 -21.81 5.16 13.54
CA THR A 79 -21.33 3.98 12.82
C THR A 79 -20.47 4.35 11.62
N LEU A 80 -19.47 3.52 11.32
CA LEU A 80 -18.58 3.62 10.18
C LEU A 80 -18.74 2.41 9.24
N ASP A 81 -18.95 2.67 7.95
CA ASP A 81 -18.81 1.65 6.90
C ASP A 81 -17.36 1.65 6.40
N LEU A 82 -16.58 0.68 6.85
CA LEU A 82 -15.17 0.53 6.50
C LEU A 82 -15.01 -0.61 5.51
N THR A 83 -14.34 -0.33 4.40
CA THR A 83 -13.93 -1.33 3.41
C THR A 83 -12.48 -1.09 3.01
N PHE A 84 -11.67 -2.14 2.97
CA PHE A 84 -10.28 -2.06 2.54
C PHE A 84 -9.78 -3.29 1.80
N THR A 85 -8.66 -3.13 1.10
CA THR A 85 -7.91 -4.18 0.42
C THR A 85 -6.51 -4.31 1.00
N ILE A 86 -6.02 -5.54 1.02
CA ILE A 86 -4.62 -5.87 1.33
C ILE A 86 -3.95 -6.26 0.01
N PRO A 87 -2.85 -5.62 -0.39
CA PRO A 87 -2.09 -6.04 -1.55
C PRO A 87 -1.70 -7.52 -1.44
N GLY A 88 -2.00 -8.33 -2.46
CA GLY A 88 -1.77 -9.78 -2.42
C GLY A 88 -2.97 -10.61 -1.95
N VAL A 89 -4.04 -9.98 -1.44
CA VAL A 89 -5.31 -10.65 -1.13
C VAL A 89 -6.39 -10.18 -2.11
N GLY A 90 -7.18 -11.13 -2.64
CA GLY A 90 -8.35 -10.83 -3.46
C GLY A 90 -8.12 -10.57 -4.96
N SER A 91 -9.02 -9.81 -5.58
CA SER A 91 -9.20 -9.71 -7.05
C SER A 91 -8.07 -9.04 -7.86
N GLY A 92 -6.96 -8.65 -7.22
CA GLY A 92 -5.78 -8.06 -7.87
C GLY A 92 -4.72 -9.07 -8.34
N GLY A 93 -5.09 -10.34 -8.57
CA GLY A 93 -4.14 -11.44 -8.80
C GLY A 93 -3.54 -11.99 -7.50
N GLY A 94 -4.21 -11.76 -6.37
CA GLY A 94 -3.83 -12.25 -5.07
C GLY A 94 -4.56 -13.53 -4.66
N VAL A 95 -4.44 -13.87 -3.38
CA VAL A 95 -5.10 -15.01 -2.74
C VAL A 95 -6.60 -14.74 -2.64
N MET A 96 -7.39 -15.48 -3.41
CA MET A 96 -8.85 -15.34 -3.47
C MET A 96 -9.57 -15.94 -2.25
N THR A 97 -8.87 -16.74 -1.46
CA THR A 97 -9.40 -17.39 -0.25
C THR A 97 -8.34 -17.27 0.84
N PRO A 98 -8.23 -16.09 1.46
CA PRO A 98 -7.22 -15.86 2.48
C PRO A 98 -7.44 -16.79 3.68
N ALA A 99 -6.35 -17.23 4.30
CA ALA A 99 -6.35 -18.04 5.50
C ALA A 99 -7.08 -17.32 6.66
N ARG A 100 -6.99 -15.99 6.70
CA ARG A 100 -7.70 -15.13 7.66
C ARG A 100 -8.95 -14.52 7.04
N LEU A 101 -10.10 -15.19 7.16
CA LEU A 101 -11.39 -14.60 6.75
C LEU A 101 -11.90 -13.49 7.69
N LYS A 102 -11.28 -13.34 8.86
CA LYS A 102 -11.57 -12.28 9.83
C LYS A 102 -10.28 -11.60 10.24
N ARG A 103 -10.29 -10.27 10.32
CA ARG A 103 -9.15 -9.48 10.78
C ARG A 103 -9.57 -8.51 11.87
N ASN A 104 -8.69 -8.29 12.84
CA ASN A 104 -8.90 -7.25 13.83
C ASN A 104 -8.63 -5.90 13.18
N VAL A 105 -9.44 -4.91 13.54
CA VAL A 105 -9.24 -3.54 13.14
C VAL A 105 -9.24 -2.68 14.39
N THR A 106 -8.25 -1.80 14.49
CA THR A 106 -8.24 -0.72 15.49
C THR A 106 -8.49 0.60 14.76
N ILE A 107 -9.56 1.29 15.13
CA ILE A 107 -9.92 2.62 14.65
C ILE A 107 -9.43 3.64 15.67
N PHE A 108 -8.84 4.72 15.18
CA PHE A 108 -8.36 5.84 15.98
C PHE A 108 -9.06 7.12 15.52
N LEU A 109 -9.62 7.87 16.47
CA LEU A 109 -10.20 9.18 16.24
C LEU A 109 -9.25 10.26 16.77
N TYR A 110 -8.88 11.19 15.90
CA TYR A 110 -8.02 12.33 16.20
C TYR A 110 -8.80 13.64 16.08
N GLY A 111 -8.29 14.70 16.70
CA GLY A 111 -8.76 16.06 16.43
C GLY A 111 -8.62 16.41 14.94
N PRO A 112 -9.35 17.43 14.45
CA PRO A 112 -9.37 17.76 13.03
C PRO A 112 -8.03 18.32 12.51
N ASP A 113 -7.23 18.91 13.41
CA ASP A 113 -5.97 19.56 13.07
C ASP A 113 -4.74 18.74 13.54
N ASP A 114 -4.97 17.56 14.09
CA ASP A 114 -3.93 16.66 14.58
C ASP A 114 -3.21 15.97 13.41
N ASN A 115 -1.89 15.81 13.53
CA ASN A 115 -1.13 14.93 12.63
C ASN A 115 -1.28 13.47 13.08
N SER A 116 -2.34 12.78 12.63
CA SER A 116 -2.63 11.38 13.00
C SER A 116 -1.58 10.35 12.58
N LEU A 117 -0.63 10.72 11.71
CA LEU A 117 0.50 9.85 11.33
C LEU A 117 1.67 9.97 12.31
N ASN A 118 1.74 11.05 13.08
CA ASN A 118 2.76 11.20 14.10
C ASN A 118 2.43 10.30 15.30
N LYS A 119 3.33 9.36 15.62
CA LYS A 119 3.15 8.42 16.73
C LYS A 119 3.08 9.08 18.10
N THR A 120 3.60 10.30 18.26
CA THR A 120 3.53 11.03 19.53
C THR A 120 2.15 11.64 19.79
N VAL A 121 1.36 11.83 18.73
CA VAL A 121 0.00 12.37 18.85
C VAL A 121 -0.92 11.27 19.36
N LYS A 122 -1.48 11.49 20.56
CA LYS A 122 -2.40 10.55 21.20
C LYS A 122 -3.80 10.67 20.56
N PRO A 123 -4.42 9.56 20.17
CA PRO A 123 -5.80 9.59 19.69
C PRO A 123 -6.75 9.96 20.84
N LEU A 124 -7.82 10.69 20.50
CA LEU A 124 -8.90 11.02 21.43
C LEU A 124 -9.68 9.76 21.83
N TYR A 125 -9.87 8.85 20.88
CA TYR A 125 -10.55 7.57 21.09
C TYR A 125 -9.84 6.44 20.34
N VAL A 126 -9.82 5.26 20.95
CA VAL A 126 -9.33 4.01 20.36
C VAL A 126 -10.44 2.98 20.42
N ILE A 127 -10.87 2.48 19.25
CA ILE A 127 -11.95 1.51 19.10
C ILE A 127 -11.39 0.24 18.46
N GLN A 128 -11.67 -0.91 19.05
CA GLN A 128 -11.28 -2.21 18.50
C GLN A 128 -12.52 -2.97 18.00
N ASP A 129 -12.45 -3.47 16.78
CA ASP A 129 -13.48 -4.33 16.19
C ASP A 129 -12.86 -5.36 15.23
N THR A 130 -13.71 -6.06 14.50
CA THR A 130 -13.33 -7.05 13.50
C THR A 130 -14.08 -6.80 12.20
N VAL A 131 -13.42 -7.06 11.08
CA VAL A 131 -14.02 -7.07 9.74
C VAL A 131 -13.96 -8.47 9.16
N ASP A 132 -14.91 -8.77 8.28
CA ASP A 132 -14.99 -10.05 7.57
C ASP A 132 -14.53 -9.87 6.11
N TYR A 133 -13.92 -10.92 5.56
CA TYR A 133 -13.59 -10.99 4.15
C TYR A 133 -14.84 -11.33 3.33
N ASP A 134 -15.12 -10.53 2.30
CA ASP A 134 -16.29 -10.70 1.45
C ASP A 134 -16.07 -11.78 0.40
N THR A 135 -16.55 -12.99 0.71
CA THR A 135 -16.52 -14.14 -0.20
C THR A 135 -17.70 -14.20 -1.16
N ASN A 136 -18.65 -13.24 -1.09
CA ASN A 136 -19.85 -13.29 -1.89
C ASN A 136 -19.61 -12.71 -3.30
N THR A 137 -19.60 -13.58 -4.32
CA THR A 137 -19.31 -13.20 -5.72
C THR A 137 -20.29 -12.20 -6.32
N VAL A 138 -21.49 -12.01 -5.75
CA VAL A 138 -22.45 -11.00 -6.21
C VAL A 138 -22.36 -9.68 -5.45
N SER A 139 -21.53 -9.64 -4.40
CA SER A 139 -21.35 -8.43 -3.60
C SER A 139 -20.49 -7.40 -4.35
N PRO A 140 -20.82 -6.09 -4.28
CA PRO A 140 -19.97 -5.04 -4.84
C PRO A 140 -18.59 -4.94 -4.15
N THR A 141 -18.40 -5.61 -3.01
CA THR A 141 -17.16 -5.69 -2.24
C THR A 141 -16.50 -7.05 -2.29
N TYR A 142 -16.94 -7.94 -3.21
CA TYR A 142 -16.32 -9.25 -3.39
C TYR A 142 -14.81 -9.11 -3.43
N THR A 143 -14.11 -9.93 -2.64
CA THR A 143 -12.65 -9.96 -2.46
C THR A 143 -12.02 -8.82 -1.64
N THR A 144 -12.82 -8.09 -0.85
CA THR A 144 -12.33 -7.06 0.06
C THR A 144 -12.66 -7.41 1.52
N TYR A 145 -11.97 -6.78 2.46
CA TYR A 145 -12.36 -6.82 3.86
C TYR A 145 -13.29 -5.66 4.16
N GLY A 146 -14.39 -5.90 4.87
CA GLY A 146 -15.26 -4.81 5.26
C GLY A 146 -16.31 -5.17 6.29
N ASN A 147 -16.87 -4.13 6.89
CA ASN A 147 -18.04 -4.22 7.74
C ASN A 147 -18.87 -2.95 7.54
N GLN A 148 -20.11 -3.13 7.10
CA GLN A 148 -20.98 -2.03 6.68
C GLN A 148 -21.47 -1.17 7.85
N THR A 149 -21.31 -1.62 9.10
CA THR A 149 -21.81 -0.92 10.29
C THR A 149 -20.92 -1.14 11.52
N LEU A 150 -19.65 -0.72 11.46
CA LEU A 150 -18.77 -0.71 12.64
C LEU A 150 -19.28 0.33 13.64
N ALA A 151 -19.63 -0.08 14.85
CA ALA A 151 -20.08 0.83 15.89
C ALA A 151 -18.87 1.52 16.53
N LEU A 152 -18.84 2.87 16.49
CA LEU A 152 -17.74 3.64 17.08
C LEU A 152 -17.89 3.84 18.60
N GLY A 153 -19.03 3.45 19.19
CA GLY A 153 -19.31 3.63 20.61
C GLY A 153 -20.19 4.85 20.91
N LYS A 154 -20.80 4.88 22.11
CA LYS A 154 -21.73 5.96 22.54
C LYS A 154 -21.02 7.11 23.22
N GLU A 155 -19.84 6.84 23.72
CA GLU A 155 -18.96 7.76 24.43
C GLU A 155 -18.27 8.76 23.50
N ILE A 156 -18.32 8.52 22.19
CA ILE A 156 -17.83 9.46 21.18
C ILE A 156 -18.68 10.73 21.23
N LYS A 157 -18.07 11.81 21.73
CA LYS A 157 -18.72 13.12 21.77
C LYS A 157 -18.95 13.65 20.36
N PRO A 158 -20.05 14.39 20.12
CA PRO A 158 -20.21 15.09 18.85
C PRO A 158 -19.03 16.01 18.56
N GLY A 159 -18.54 16.03 17.32
CA GLY A 159 -17.36 16.80 16.94
C GLY A 159 -16.85 16.51 15.54
N ARG A 160 -15.76 17.17 15.17
CA ARG A 160 -15.03 16.95 13.92
C ARG A 160 -13.81 16.09 14.20
N TYR A 161 -13.62 15.04 13.42
CA TYR A 161 -12.56 14.06 13.65
C TYR A 161 -11.83 13.69 12.37
N GLN A 162 -10.53 13.47 12.48
CA GLN A 162 -9.81 12.67 11.51
C GLN A 162 -9.88 11.20 11.93
N ILE A 163 -10.21 10.31 11.00
CA ILE A 163 -10.33 8.88 11.26
C ILE A 163 -9.19 8.14 10.59
N THR A 164 -8.49 7.33 11.37
CA THR A 164 -7.52 6.37 10.85
C THR A 164 -7.86 4.99 11.37
N PHE A 165 -7.35 3.96 10.71
CA PHE A 165 -7.49 2.59 11.15
C PHE A 165 -6.22 1.81 10.87
N ARG A 166 -6.03 0.70 11.58
CA ARG A 166 -5.04 -0.33 11.23
C ARG A 166 -5.68 -1.70 11.35
N THR A 167 -5.18 -2.64 10.57
CA THR A 167 -5.39 -4.08 10.75
C THR A 167 -4.16 -4.72 11.39
N ASP A 168 -4.27 -5.98 11.81
CA ASP A 168 -3.14 -6.82 12.19
C ASP A 168 -1.99 -6.70 11.16
N GLU A 169 -0.76 -6.46 11.63
CA GLU A 169 0.49 -6.39 10.85
C GLU A 169 0.53 -5.30 9.77
N SER A 170 -0.25 -4.23 9.94
CA SER A 170 -0.34 -3.14 8.96
C SER A 170 -0.07 -1.78 9.58
N LEU A 171 0.46 -0.89 8.74
CA LEU A 171 0.63 0.51 9.06
C LEU A 171 -0.74 1.19 9.20
N ARG A 172 -0.84 2.16 10.11
CA ARG A 172 -2.04 2.99 10.25
C ARG A 172 -2.34 3.68 8.91
N THR A 173 -3.57 3.51 8.47
CA THR A 173 -4.11 4.06 7.23
C THR A 173 -5.14 5.13 7.56
N ILE A 174 -4.94 6.33 7.03
CA ILE A 174 -5.93 7.41 7.13
C ILE A 174 -7.10 7.09 6.19
N ILE A 175 -8.34 7.28 6.67
CA ILE A 175 -9.51 7.16 5.81
C ILE A 175 -9.64 8.40 4.92
N LYS A 176 -9.57 8.18 3.62
CA LYS A 176 -9.64 9.23 2.59
C LYS A 176 -10.99 9.22 1.87
N GLU A 177 -11.44 10.41 1.45
CA GLU A 177 -12.62 10.57 0.56
C GLU A 177 -12.29 10.29 -0.90
N ASP A 178 -11.07 10.62 -1.30
CA ASP A 178 -10.51 10.35 -2.62
C ASP A 178 -9.22 9.53 -2.41
N PRO A 179 -9.06 8.38 -3.08
CA PRO A 179 -7.80 7.62 -3.08
C PRO A 179 -6.55 8.46 -3.38
N ASN A 180 -6.69 9.55 -4.15
CA ASN A 180 -5.59 10.45 -4.52
C ASN A 180 -5.35 11.57 -3.50
N SER A 181 -6.23 11.76 -2.51
CA SER A 181 -6.02 12.74 -1.45
C SER A 181 -4.81 12.35 -0.59
N ILE A 182 -4.00 13.35 -0.24
CA ILE A 182 -2.83 13.15 0.62
C ILE A 182 -3.22 13.36 2.08
N GLY A 183 -4.18 14.26 2.34
CA GLY A 183 -4.83 14.45 3.63
C GLY A 183 -6.01 13.50 3.86
N GLY A 184 -6.28 13.21 5.13
CA GLY A 184 -7.51 12.53 5.55
C GLY A 184 -8.75 13.39 5.40
N LYS A 185 -9.92 12.74 5.33
CA LYS A 185 -11.19 13.45 5.46
C LYS A 185 -11.42 13.83 6.91
N ILE A 186 -11.93 15.04 7.14
CA ILE A 186 -12.51 15.43 8.42
C ILE A 186 -13.98 15.04 8.42
N PHE A 187 -14.36 14.24 9.41
CA PHE A 187 -15.71 13.72 9.57
C PHE A 187 -16.42 14.46 10.70
N GLU A 188 -17.60 14.98 10.40
CA GLU A 188 -18.54 15.43 11.44
C GLU A 188 -19.26 14.21 11.99
N ILE A 189 -19.04 13.93 13.28
CA ILE A 189 -19.63 12.82 14.00
C ILE A 189 -20.56 13.37 15.07
N ASP A 190 -21.78 12.86 15.15
CA ASP A 190 -22.73 13.02 16.24
C ASP A 190 -23.24 11.66 16.74
N SER A 191 -24.09 11.67 17.76
CA SER A 191 -24.66 10.44 18.37
C SER A 191 -25.46 9.53 17.43
N LYS A 192 -25.88 10.03 16.26
CA LYS A 192 -26.73 9.32 15.28
C LYS A 192 -26.04 9.17 13.92
N THR A 193 -24.79 9.61 13.80
CA THR A 193 -24.11 9.73 12.52
C THR A 193 -23.86 8.34 11.94
N LYS A 194 -24.34 8.13 10.72
CA LYS A 194 -23.97 6.97 9.91
C LYS A 194 -23.01 7.47 8.84
N LEU A 195 -21.71 7.33 9.09
CA LEU A 195 -20.70 7.71 8.12
C LEU A 195 -20.92 6.87 6.86
N LYS A 196 -21.21 7.56 5.74
CA LYS A 196 -21.45 6.93 4.46
C LYS A 196 -20.24 6.06 4.08
N ARG A 197 -20.51 5.05 3.24
CA ARG A 197 -19.51 4.16 2.64
C ARG A 197 -18.26 4.93 2.22
N THR A 198 -17.17 4.67 2.92
CA THR A 198 -15.87 5.23 2.54
C THR A 198 -15.39 4.54 1.26
N PRO A 199 -14.60 5.21 0.40
CA PRO A 199 -13.89 4.52 -0.66
C PRO A 199 -13.10 3.33 -0.09
N ILE A 200 -12.83 2.34 -0.95
CA ILE A 200 -11.98 1.21 -0.60
C ILE A 200 -10.59 1.77 -0.29
N GLN A 201 -10.14 1.57 0.95
CA GLN A 201 -8.80 1.96 1.38
C GLN A 201 -7.82 0.83 1.04
N THR A 202 -6.57 1.16 0.71
CA THR A 202 -5.50 0.14 0.58
C THR A 202 -4.58 0.23 1.77
N VAL A 203 -4.43 -0.87 2.51
CA VAL A 203 -3.53 -0.92 3.66
C VAL A 203 -2.12 -1.30 3.24
N LEU A 204 -1.12 -0.80 3.96
CA LEU A 204 0.28 -1.18 3.77
C LEU A 204 0.67 -2.16 4.88
N MET A 205 1.17 -3.33 4.49
CA MET A 205 1.59 -4.38 5.42
C MET A 205 3.04 -4.17 5.85
N GLY A 206 3.41 -4.71 7.01
CA GLY A 206 4.80 -4.76 7.46
C GLY A 206 5.10 -4.05 8.78
N ASP A 207 4.13 -3.40 9.40
CA ASP A 207 4.27 -2.87 10.78
C ASP A 207 3.90 -4.00 11.75
N THR A 208 4.90 -4.78 12.15
CA THR A 208 4.78 -6.05 12.87
C THR A 208 5.35 -6.02 14.28
N LEU A 209 6.26 -5.08 14.56
CA LEU A 209 6.90 -4.90 15.85
C LEU A 209 6.68 -3.49 16.41
N PRO A 210 6.36 -3.35 17.72
CA PRO A 210 5.98 -4.42 18.64
C PRO A 210 4.69 -5.13 18.17
N LYS A 211 4.17 -6.11 18.90
CA LYS A 211 3.02 -6.94 18.44
C LYS A 211 1.82 -6.11 17.94
N GLU A 212 1.59 -4.95 18.54
CA GLU A 212 0.54 -4.03 18.15
C GLU A 212 0.90 -3.13 16.95
N GLY A 213 2.16 -3.07 16.55
CA GLY A 213 2.74 -2.10 15.61
C GLY A 213 2.96 -0.74 16.26
N ASP A 214 4.06 -0.07 15.91
CA ASP A 214 4.39 1.28 16.38
C ASP A 214 4.10 2.38 15.36
N ASN A 215 3.42 2.01 14.27
CA ASN A 215 3.14 2.87 13.12
C ASN A 215 4.40 3.31 12.36
N ILE A 216 5.44 2.50 12.39
CA ILE A 216 6.64 2.65 11.57
C ILE A 216 6.92 1.29 10.95
N VAL A 217 7.25 1.25 9.66
CA VAL A 217 7.81 0.05 9.05
C VAL A 217 9.31 0.23 9.02
N ASP A 218 10.04 -0.46 9.90
CA ASP A 218 11.46 -0.31 10.05
C ASP A 218 12.32 -1.58 9.90
N ILE A 219 13.60 -1.49 10.24
CA ILE A 219 14.54 -2.61 10.17
C ILE A 219 14.20 -3.71 11.17
N SER A 220 13.55 -3.37 12.28
CA SER A 220 13.06 -4.30 13.28
C SER A 220 11.95 -5.17 12.69
N ASP A 221 11.01 -4.58 11.95
CA ASP A 221 9.98 -5.32 11.23
C ASP A 221 10.56 -6.24 10.17
N TYR A 222 11.51 -5.72 9.38
CA TYR A 222 12.21 -6.52 8.40
C TYR A 222 12.90 -7.73 9.04
N ASN A 223 13.59 -7.54 10.16
CA ASN A 223 14.26 -8.62 10.87
C ASN A 223 13.26 -9.61 11.46
N ALA A 224 12.11 -9.15 11.96
CA ALA A 224 11.01 -10.00 12.43
C ALA A 224 10.50 -10.87 11.29
N PHE A 225 10.25 -10.27 10.12
CA PHE A 225 9.84 -10.97 8.91
C PHE A 225 10.86 -12.04 8.48
N VAL A 226 12.15 -11.68 8.38
CA VAL A 226 13.22 -12.62 7.96
C VAL A 226 13.37 -13.79 8.93
N ASN A 227 13.05 -13.60 10.21
CA ASN A 227 13.01 -14.68 11.19
C ASN A 227 11.85 -15.65 10.99
N CYS A 228 10.81 -15.26 10.23
CA CYS A 228 9.66 -16.10 9.90
C CYS A 228 9.64 -16.60 8.46
N PHE A 229 10.58 -16.17 7.61
CA PHE A 229 10.63 -16.52 6.20
C PHE A 229 10.93 -18.00 5.94
N GLY A 230 10.16 -18.63 5.05
CA GLY A 230 10.36 -19.99 4.57
C GLY A 230 10.21 -21.03 5.70
N GLU A 231 11.21 -21.91 5.85
CA GLU A 231 11.22 -22.98 6.85
C GLU A 231 11.18 -22.46 8.30
N ARG A 232 11.56 -21.19 8.52
CA ARG A 232 11.59 -20.56 9.85
C ARG A 232 10.21 -20.11 10.36
N SER A 233 9.18 -20.15 9.51
CA SER A 233 7.78 -19.90 9.87
C SER A 233 7.26 -20.81 10.99
N THR A 234 7.91 -21.96 11.19
CA THR A 234 7.58 -22.95 12.24
C THR A 234 8.20 -22.66 13.60
N THR A 235 9.02 -21.62 13.73
CA THR A 235 9.63 -21.25 15.02
C THR A 235 8.59 -20.70 15.99
N SER A 236 8.83 -20.85 17.29
CA SER A 236 7.91 -20.38 18.36
C SER A 236 7.60 -18.89 18.30
N PHE A 237 8.51 -18.09 17.74
CA PHE A 237 8.33 -16.65 17.52
C PHE A 237 7.22 -16.38 16.49
N CYS A 238 7.18 -17.18 15.43
CA CYS A 238 6.27 -17.02 14.29
C CYS A 238 4.95 -17.78 14.50
N THR A 239 5.00 -18.95 15.13
CA THR A 239 3.82 -19.76 15.40
C THR A 239 2.90 -19.07 16.41
N GLY A 240 1.70 -18.70 15.96
CA GLY A 240 0.64 -18.12 16.79
C GLY A 240 0.38 -16.62 16.58
N ASN A 241 1.27 -15.92 15.88
CA ASN A 241 1.09 -14.50 15.57
C ASN A 241 1.04 -14.19 14.06
N ASN A 242 1.18 -15.20 13.18
CA ASN A 242 1.18 -15.07 11.71
C ASN A 242 2.09 -13.97 11.16
N TYR A 243 3.15 -13.61 11.90
CA TYR A 243 4.08 -12.54 11.53
C TYR A 243 4.63 -12.77 10.12
N GLY A 244 4.24 -11.93 9.18
CA GLY A 244 4.79 -11.94 7.84
C GLY A 244 4.01 -12.74 6.80
N ASP A 245 2.89 -13.37 7.14
CA ASP A 245 1.95 -13.94 6.15
C ASP A 245 1.04 -12.80 5.64
N PHE A 246 1.63 -11.90 4.87
CA PHE A 246 1.01 -10.64 4.45
C PHE A 246 -0.04 -10.84 3.36
N ASP A 247 0.09 -11.88 2.53
CA ASP A 247 -0.91 -12.24 1.51
C ASP A 247 -1.97 -13.24 2.03
N ASP A 248 -1.90 -13.63 3.30
CA ASP A 248 -2.79 -14.60 3.94
C ASP A 248 -2.88 -15.94 3.21
N ASN A 249 -1.83 -16.43 2.56
CA ASN A 249 -1.86 -17.76 1.92
C ASN A 249 -1.53 -18.90 2.91
N GLY A 250 -1.08 -18.58 4.13
CA GLY A 250 -0.68 -19.54 5.16
C GLY A 250 0.78 -19.98 5.08
N VAL A 251 1.58 -19.39 4.18
CA VAL A 251 3.00 -19.66 3.95
C VAL A 251 3.73 -18.33 3.84
N ILE A 252 4.77 -18.14 4.64
CA ILE A 252 5.59 -16.93 4.63
C ILE A 252 6.72 -17.12 3.63
N ASP A 253 6.60 -16.52 2.43
CA ASP A 253 7.54 -16.73 1.34
C ASP A 253 7.90 -15.46 0.56
N GLY A 254 8.46 -15.65 -0.65
CA GLY A 254 8.91 -14.57 -1.52
C GLY A 254 7.80 -13.60 -1.93
N VAL A 255 6.53 -14.04 -1.92
CA VAL A 255 5.37 -13.16 -2.17
C VAL A 255 5.24 -12.15 -1.04
N ASP A 256 5.25 -12.59 0.21
CA ASP A 256 5.18 -11.71 1.38
C ASP A 256 6.36 -10.75 1.44
N TYR A 257 7.56 -11.25 1.14
CA TYR A 257 8.75 -10.41 1.05
C TYR A 257 8.55 -9.27 0.04
N ASN A 258 7.99 -9.58 -1.13
CA ASN A 258 7.69 -8.57 -2.14
C ASN A 258 6.60 -7.59 -1.69
N LEU A 259 5.62 -8.03 -0.88
CA LEU A 259 4.63 -7.15 -0.29
C LEU A 259 5.25 -6.17 0.71
N LEU A 260 6.15 -6.65 1.59
CA LEU A 260 6.92 -5.79 2.48
C LEU A 260 7.74 -4.74 1.71
N LEU A 261 8.44 -5.17 0.65
CA LEU A 261 9.20 -4.26 -0.21
C LEU A 261 8.30 -3.23 -0.94
N ARG A 262 7.08 -3.61 -1.31
CA ARG A 262 6.09 -2.68 -1.89
C ARG A 262 5.62 -1.66 -0.86
N SER A 263 5.41 -2.05 0.39
CA SER A 263 5.09 -1.12 1.48
C SER A 263 6.22 -0.12 1.66
N PHE A 264 7.47 -0.57 1.76
CA PHE A 264 8.65 0.31 1.77
C PHE A 264 8.64 1.28 0.58
N SER A 265 8.47 0.77 -0.65
CA SER A 265 8.39 1.63 -1.83
C SER A 265 7.24 2.64 -1.77
N ALA A 266 6.10 2.31 -1.16
CA ALA A 266 4.98 3.23 -1.01
C ALA A 266 5.32 4.34 -0.01
N LEU A 267 5.96 4.00 1.12
CA LEU A 267 6.38 4.94 2.15
C LEU A 267 7.41 5.95 1.62
N LEU A 268 8.40 5.49 0.84
CA LEU A 268 9.33 6.40 0.14
C LEU A 268 8.63 7.38 -0.78
N LYS A 269 7.61 6.91 -1.51
CA LYS A 269 6.87 7.78 -2.43
C LYS A 269 6.13 8.87 -1.67
N GLN A 270 5.65 8.56 -0.46
CA GLN A 270 5.00 9.49 0.46
C GLN A 270 5.97 10.40 1.21
N GLY A 271 7.29 10.29 0.97
CA GLY A 271 8.30 11.12 1.63
C GLY A 271 8.65 10.67 3.04
N GLN A 272 8.16 9.52 3.49
CA GLN A 272 8.62 8.94 4.74
C GLN A 272 10.04 8.38 4.56
N SER A 273 10.89 8.69 5.52
CA SER A 273 12.25 8.15 5.57
C SER A 273 12.17 6.63 5.77
N ILE A 274 12.62 5.86 4.78
CA ILE A 274 12.91 4.44 5.01
C ILE A 274 14.12 4.34 5.94
N PRO A 275 14.11 3.37 6.87
CA PRO A 275 15.31 3.06 7.64
C PRO A 275 16.44 2.68 6.69
N GLN A 276 17.54 3.43 6.77
CA GLN A 276 18.74 3.01 6.09
C GLN A 276 19.17 1.67 6.66
N ILE A 277 19.22 0.64 5.82
CA ILE A 277 19.86 -0.62 6.16
C ILE A 277 21.35 -0.30 6.32
N THR A 278 21.72 0.10 7.53
CA THR A 278 23.11 0.27 7.89
C THR A 278 23.64 -1.15 7.95
N THR A 279 24.43 -1.54 6.95
CA THR A 279 25.15 -2.81 7.02
C THR A 279 25.91 -2.79 8.34
N ALA A 280 25.52 -3.67 9.26
CA ALA A 280 26.23 -3.78 10.53
C ALA A 280 27.70 -3.99 10.16
N PRO A 281 28.63 -3.15 10.64
CA PRO A 281 30.03 -3.30 10.31
C PRO A 281 30.39 -4.73 10.68
N THR A 282 30.77 -5.53 9.68
CA THR A 282 31.28 -6.88 9.87
C THR A 282 32.45 -6.76 10.83
N GLY A 283 32.19 -6.98 12.12
CA GLY A 283 33.22 -7.05 13.12
C GLY A 283 34.23 -8.11 12.69
N PRO A 284 35.51 -7.99 13.09
CA PRO A 284 36.52 -8.95 12.71
C PRO A 284 36.02 -10.35 13.06
N GLN A 285 35.77 -11.16 12.03
CA GLN A 285 35.32 -12.54 12.17
C GLN A 285 36.24 -13.22 13.17
N ARG A 286 35.70 -13.53 14.35
CA ARG A 286 36.37 -14.42 15.29
C ARG A 286 36.26 -15.79 14.65
N VAL A 287 37.26 -16.15 13.85
CA VAL A 287 37.45 -17.49 13.33
C VAL A 287 37.54 -18.40 14.54
N SER A 288 36.40 -18.95 14.96
CA SER A 288 36.38 -20.05 15.90
C SER A 288 37.03 -21.20 15.17
N ARG A 289 38.32 -21.41 15.44
CA ARG A 289 39.02 -22.64 15.12
C ARG A 289 38.10 -23.78 15.55
N LEU A 290 37.66 -24.59 14.58
CA LEU A 290 37.14 -25.92 14.84
C LEU A 290 38.20 -26.64 15.67
N SER A 291 37.98 -26.73 16.98
CA SER A 291 38.73 -27.62 17.84
C SER A 291 38.24 -29.03 17.54
N ASN A 292 39.02 -29.76 16.74
CA ASN A 292 38.93 -31.21 16.66
C ASN A 292 39.21 -31.78 18.05
N GLN A 293 38.17 -32.03 18.84
CA GLN A 293 38.30 -32.88 20.01
C GLN A 293 37.01 -33.64 20.30
N ASN A 294 37.18 -34.96 20.41
CA ASN A 294 36.25 -35.99 20.88
C ASN A 294 35.41 -36.68 19.81
N THR A 295 36.10 -37.48 18.98
CA THR A 295 35.55 -38.74 18.47
C THR A 295 35.62 -39.78 19.60
N PRO A 296 34.50 -40.28 20.15
CA PRO A 296 34.53 -41.44 21.04
C PRO A 296 34.90 -42.71 20.25
N ALA A 297 35.79 -43.51 20.84
CA ALA A 297 36.22 -44.79 20.32
C ALA A 297 35.03 -45.78 20.18
N PRO A 298 34.89 -46.52 19.07
CA PRO A 298 33.87 -47.54 18.95
C PRO A 298 34.30 -48.80 19.74
N THR A 299 33.45 -49.19 20.68
CA THR A 299 33.53 -50.50 21.34
C THR A 299 33.06 -51.56 20.34
N GLN A 300 33.93 -52.51 20.01
CA GLN A 300 33.62 -53.68 19.19
C GLN A 300 32.59 -54.55 19.91
N GLY A 301 31.39 -54.66 19.34
CA GLY A 301 30.45 -55.75 19.56
C GLY A 301 30.50 -56.68 18.35
N GLU A 302 31.05 -57.87 18.56
CA GLU A 302 31.11 -58.96 17.61
C GLU A 302 29.69 -59.52 17.37
N SER A 303 29.22 -59.49 16.11
CA SER A 303 28.05 -60.27 15.68
C SER A 303 28.25 -60.73 14.25
N GLU A 304 28.12 -62.04 14.07
CA GLU A 304 28.33 -62.83 12.87
C GLU A 304 27.51 -62.40 11.65
N ALA A 305 28.07 -62.76 10.50
CA ALA A 305 27.74 -62.37 9.14
C ALA A 305 26.47 -63.01 8.55
N LYS A 306 25.91 -62.32 7.55
CA LYS A 306 25.35 -62.94 6.33
C LYS A 306 25.53 -62.02 5.12
N PRO A 307 25.97 -62.51 3.95
CA PRO A 307 26.35 -61.66 2.82
C PRO A 307 25.17 -61.38 1.88
N SER A 308 25.11 -60.18 1.30
CA SER A 308 24.35 -59.92 0.08
C SER A 308 24.96 -58.74 -0.71
N PRO A 309 24.99 -58.77 -2.05
CA PRO A 309 26.04 -58.13 -2.84
C PRO A 309 25.63 -56.85 -3.58
N SER A 310 26.66 -56.22 -4.17
CA SER A 310 26.63 -55.35 -5.36
C SER A 310 26.68 -53.85 -5.10
N ALA A 311 27.92 -53.34 -5.06
CA ALA A 311 28.24 -51.93 -5.17
C ALA A 311 28.19 -51.47 -6.63
N ALA A 312 27.42 -50.42 -6.91
CA ALA A 312 27.50 -49.68 -8.17
C ALA A 312 28.75 -48.77 -8.17
N PRO A 313 29.42 -48.58 -9.32
CA PRO A 313 30.66 -47.81 -9.39
C PRO A 313 30.38 -46.30 -9.28
N LYS A 314 31.16 -45.66 -8.40
CA LYS A 314 31.19 -44.21 -8.17
C LYS A 314 31.91 -43.54 -9.35
N ALA A 315 31.17 -42.81 -10.18
CA ALA A 315 31.73 -42.06 -11.29
C ALA A 315 32.34 -40.73 -10.82
N ASN A 316 33.66 -40.58 -10.97
CA ASN A 316 34.36 -39.31 -10.81
C ASN A 316 34.16 -38.47 -12.07
N SER A 317 33.34 -37.42 -12.01
CA SER A 317 33.23 -36.43 -13.09
C SER A 317 34.21 -35.27 -12.87
N GLY A 318 35.40 -35.36 -13.47
CA GLY A 318 36.23 -34.18 -13.72
C GLY A 318 35.68 -33.42 -14.92
N SER A 319 34.99 -32.31 -14.71
CA SER A 319 34.52 -31.42 -15.77
C SER A 319 35.15 -30.04 -15.63
N ALA A 320 36.41 -29.93 -16.07
CA ALA A 320 37.07 -28.65 -16.30
C ALA A 320 36.85 -28.11 -17.73
N GLY A 321 36.11 -28.85 -18.59
CA GLY A 321 35.88 -28.49 -19.99
C GLY A 321 34.73 -27.52 -20.25
N ASN A 322 33.79 -27.34 -19.30
CA ASN A 322 32.58 -26.55 -19.53
C ASN A 322 32.79 -25.02 -19.41
N VAL A 323 33.84 -24.57 -18.73
CA VAL A 323 34.06 -23.13 -18.48
C VAL A 323 34.54 -22.42 -19.76
N ILE A 324 35.45 -23.05 -20.52
CA ILE A 324 35.98 -22.46 -21.76
C ILE A 324 34.91 -22.41 -22.85
N GLY A 325 34.05 -23.43 -22.93
CA GLY A 325 32.91 -23.45 -23.85
C GLY A 325 31.88 -22.36 -23.55
N GLY A 326 31.59 -22.11 -22.27
CA GLY A 326 30.69 -21.04 -21.84
C GLY A 326 31.21 -19.64 -22.18
N ILE A 327 32.51 -19.39 -21.97
CA ILE A 327 33.13 -18.10 -22.28
C ILE A 327 33.12 -17.83 -23.80
N LEU A 328 33.46 -18.81 -24.63
CA LEU A 328 33.44 -18.65 -26.09
C LEU A 328 32.02 -18.42 -26.63
N PHE A 329 31.01 -19.07 -26.04
CA PHE A 329 29.61 -18.84 -26.39
C PHE A 329 29.15 -17.41 -26.04
N PHE A 330 29.55 -16.89 -24.87
CA PHE A 330 29.27 -15.50 -24.49
C PHE A 330 29.92 -14.47 -25.42
N ILE A 331 31.19 -14.69 -25.81
CA ILE A 331 31.89 -13.81 -26.75
C ILE A 331 31.18 -13.81 -28.12
N PHE A 332 30.71 -14.97 -28.59
CA PHE A 332 29.94 -15.06 -29.83
C PHE A 332 28.62 -14.27 -29.75
N LEU A 333 27.89 -14.35 -28.63
CA LEU A 333 26.66 -13.58 -28.44
C LEU A 333 26.91 -12.06 -28.43
N LEU A 334 28.01 -11.60 -27.83
CA LEU A 334 28.39 -10.18 -27.85
C LEU A 334 28.69 -9.69 -29.27
N ILE A 335 29.44 -10.47 -30.06
CA ILE A 335 29.76 -10.12 -31.45
C ILE A 335 28.49 -10.10 -32.31
N ALA A 336 27.60 -11.09 -32.15
CA ALA A 336 26.32 -11.15 -32.85
C ALA A 336 25.40 -9.96 -32.48
N GLY A 337 25.36 -9.60 -31.19
CA GLY A 337 24.62 -8.44 -30.66
C GLY A 337 25.11 -7.12 -31.24
N ALA A 338 26.42 -6.88 -31.21
CA ALA A 338 27.03 -5.68 -31.76
C ALA A 338 26.80 -5.57 -33.27
N THR A 339 26.94 -6.67 -34.01
CA THR A 339 26.70 -6.71 -35.46
C THR A 339 25.22 -6.42 -35.78
N GLY A 340 24.29 -7.00 -35.03
CA GLY A 340 22.86 -6.71 -35.16
C GLY A 340 22.51 -5.25 -34.89
N PHE A 341 23.11 -4.65 -33.87
CA PHE A 341 22.91 -3.23 -33.54
C PHE A 341 23.46 -2.29 -34.62
N VAL A 342 24.64 -2.57 -35.17
CA VAL A 342 25.22 -1.80 -36.28
C VAL A 342 24.36 -1.90 -37.54
N LEU A 343 23.85 -3.09 -37.86
CA LEU A 343 22.93 -3.29 -39.00
C LEU A 343 21.60 -2.57 -38.79
N PHE A 344 21.05 -2.56 -37.56
CA PHE A 344 19.85 -1.81 -37.21
C PHE A 344 20.06 -0.29 -37.33
N LYS A 345 21.21 0.24 -36.91
CA LYS A 345 21.53 1.68 -37.06
C LYS A 345 21.75 2.10 -38.51
N LYS A 346 22.39 1.26 -39.33
CA LYS A 346 22.75 1.63 -40.72
C LYS A 346 21.66 1.36 -41.75
N ASN A 347 20.73 0.44 -41.49
CA ASN A 347 19.74 0.03 -42.49
C ASN A 347 18.34 0.56 -42.17
N GLU A 348 18.01 1.68 -42.79
CA GLU A 348 16.72 2.37 -42.62
C GLU A 348 15.52 1.49 -43.00
N LYS A 349 15.67 0.61 -44.00
CA LYS A 349 14.64 -0.37 -44.37
C LYS A 349 14.36 -1.38 -43.25
N PHE A 350 15.39 -1.79 -42.51
CA PHE A 350 15.25 -2.72 -41.39
C PHE A 350 14.56 -2.04 -40.20
N ARG A 351 14.89 -0.77 -39.90
CA ARG A 351 14.17 0.01 -38.87
C ARG A 351 12.68 0.16 -39.19
N ASN A 352 12.36 0.46 -40.45
CA ASN A 352 10.96 0.62 -40.86
C ASN A 352 10.19 -0.71 -40.78
N LEU A 353 10.85 -1.84 -41.09
CA LEU A 353 10.27 -3.18 -40.92
C LEU A 353 9.99 -3.50 -39.44
N VAL A 354 10.94 -3.22 -38.54
CA VAL A 354 10.78 -3.46 -37.09
C VAL A 354 9.67 -2.57 -36.51
N LYS A 355 9.62 -1.28 -36.88
CA LYS A 355 8.52 -0.38 -36.48
C LYS A 355 7.15 -0.88 -36.96
N ALA A 356 7.06 -1.38 -38.19
CA ALA A 356 5.80 -1.91 -38.74
C ALA A 356 5.31 -3.18 -38.03
N ILE A 357 6.24 -3.99 -37.47
CA ILE A 357 5.90 -5.19 -36.71
C ILE A 357 5.45 -4.81 -35.28
N ILE A 358 6.11 -3.85 -34.64
CA ILE A 358 5.78 -3.41 -33.27
C ILE A 358 4.42 -2.68 -33.22
N HIS A 359 4.06 -1.91 -34.25
CA HIS A 359 2.78 -1.17 -34.29
C HIS A 359 1.56 -2.00 -34.74
N ARG A 360 1.71 -3.31 -34.97
CA ARG A 360 0.59 -4.19 -35.35
C ARG A 360 -0.11 -4.89 -34.18
N SER A 361 0.09 -4.41 -32.95
CA SER A 361 -0.69 -4.90 -31.80
C SER A 361 -2.14 -4.41 -31.91
N PRO A 362 -3.15 -5.29 -31.99
CA PRO A 362 -4.54 -4.89 -32.17
C PRO A 362 -5.10 -4.44 -30.82
N THR A 363 -5.11 -3.13 -30.57
CA THR A 363 -6.04 -2.57 -29.59
C THR A 363 -7.41 -2.48 -30.27
N GLY A 364 -8.35 -3.29 -29.77
CA GLY A 364 -9.70 -3.37 -30.30
C GLY A 364 -10.45 -2.05 -30.13
N THR A 365 -10.93 -1.50 -31.24
CA THR A 365 -11.94 -0.44 -31.26
C THR A 365 -13.33 -1.10 -31.22
N PRO A 366 -14.24 -0.71 -30.32
CA PRO A 366 -15.60 -1.26 -30.32
C PRO A 366 -16.34 -0.79 -31.58
N SER A 367 -16.96 -1.76 -32.25
CA SER A 367 -17.80 -1.54 -33.43
C SER A 367 -19.08 -0.83 -33.03
N ALA A 368 -19.40 0.27 -33.71
CA ALA A 368 -20.63 1.01 -33.54
C ALA A 368 -21.82 0.17 -34.02
N THR A 369 -22.77 -0.04 -33.12
CA THR A 369 -24.07 -0.68 -33.38
C THR A 369 -24.81 0.09 -34.47
N ALA A 370 -25.16 -0.61 -35.56
CA ALA A 370 -25.98 -0.09 -36.64
C ALA A 370 -27.39 0.23 -36.11
N ALA A 371 -27.86 1.43 -36.45
CA ALA A 371 -29.23 1.88 -36.19
C ALA A 371 -30.21 1.10 -37.08
N ASP A 372 -31.14 0.41 -36.45
CA ASP A 372 -32.26 -0.24 -37.12
C ASP A 372 -33.33 0.82 -37.47
N HIS A 373 -33.58 1.00 -38.75
CA HIS A 373 -34.69 1.77 -39.28
C HIS A 373 -35.94 0.89 -39.28
N ASN A 374 -36.87 1.12 -38.34
CA ASN A 374 -38.29 0.83 -38.54
C ASN A 374 -39.13 1.60 -37.50
N ALA A 375 -39.67 2.75 -37.91
CA ALA A 375 -40.75 3.43 -37.22
C ALA A 375 -41.94 3.55 -38.20
N PRO A 376 -43.15 3.04 -37.85
CA PRO A 376 -44.38 3.40 -38.54
C PRO A 376 -44.99 4.70 -37.95
N PRO A 377 -45.90 5.37 -38.69
CA PRO A 377 -46.16 6.79 -38.52
C PRO A 377 -47.15 7.12 -37.39
N ALA A 378 -47.08 8.40 -37.02
CA ALA A 378 -47.85 9.08 -35.98
C ALA A 378 -49.37 8.94 -36.12
N LEU A 379 -50.04 8.90 -34.98
CA LEU A 379 -51.47 9.17 -34.86
C LEU A 379 -51.75 10.05 -33.64
N ASP A 380 -52.72 10.91 -33.89
CA ASP A 380 -53.08 12.15 -33.24
C ASP A 380 -53.90 11.99 -31.95
N SER A 381 -53.95 13.09 -31.20
CA SER A 381 -55.09 13.57 -30.39
C SER A 381 -55.39 13.06 -28.96
N THR A 382 -55.60 14.08 -28.11
CA THR A 382 -56.65 14.28 -27.08
C THR A 382 -56.53 13.72 -25.66
N THR A 383 -56.39 14.66 -24.71
CA THR A 383 -57.26 14.97 -23.56
C THR A 383 -57.91 13.85 -22.74
N ALA A 384 -57.61 13.76 -21.43
CA ALA A 384 -58.59 13.74 -20.32
C ALA A 384 -57.97 13.55 -18.91
N THR A 385 -58.35 14.48 -18.03
CA THR A 385 -58.68 14.48 -16.59
C THR A 385 -58.48 13.20 -15.73
N PRO A 386 -58.09 13.35 -14.44
CA PRO A 386 -58.04 12.24 -13.46
C PRO A 386 -59.37 12.05 -12.72
N PRO A 387 -59.67 10.85 -12.18
CA PRO A 387 -60.68 10.69 -11.15
C PRO A 387 -60.09 10.40 -9.76
N ALA A 388 -60.74 11.01 -8.78
CA ALA A 388 -60.66 10.78 -7.35
C ALA A 388 -61.30 9.43 -6.93
N ASP A 389 -60.76 8.84 -5.84
CA ASP A 389 -61.38 8.26 -4.59
C ASP A 389 -62.74 7.48 -4.69
N PRO A 390 -63.27 6.75 -3.65
CA PRO A 390 -62.85 6.61 -2.24
C PRO A 390 -63.10 5.22 -1.57
N ALA A 391 -62.96 5.22 -0.23
CA ALA A 391 -63.68 4.43 0.79
C ALA A 391 -63.09 3.06 1.16
N ALA A 392 -63.17 2.55 2.39
CA ALA A 392 -63.52 3.00 3.75
C ALA A 392 -63.32 1.75 4.63
N ILE A 393 -63.13 1.89 5.96
CA ILE A 393 -63.82 1.11 7.02
C ILE A 393 -63.29 1.61 8.38
N ALA A 394 -64.23 1.87 9.26
CA ALA A 394 -64.10 2.44 10.59
C ALA A 394 -64.38 1.40 11.70
N ALA A 395 -64.30 1.90 12.94
CA ALA A 395 -64.79 1.38 14.23
C ALA A 395 -63.80 0.48 15.01
N SER A 396 -63.24 0.91 16.15
CA SER A 396 -63.79 1.37 17.44
C SER A 396 -64.12 0.21 18.39
N THR A 397 -63.44 0.18 19.54
CA THR A 397 -63.96 -0.41 20.78
C THR A 397 -63.35 0.34 21.96
N GLU A 398 -64.21 0.71 22.89
CA GLU A 398 -64.01 1.63 24.00
C GLU A 398 -64.00 0.84 25.34
N MET A 399 -63.16 1.29 26.28
CA MET A 399 -63.39 1.41 27.75
C MET A 399 -63.47 0.14 28.67
N PRO A 400 -63.39 0.23 30.04
CA PRO A 400 -63.13 1.40 30.92
C PRO A 400 -62.36 1.16 32.30
N ILE A 401 -62.22 2.26 33.10
CA ILE A 401 -62.02 2.47 34.59
C ILE A 401 -60.70 1.93 35.23
N ALA A 402 -60.00 2.50 36.24
CA ALA A 402 -60.20 3.53 37.29
C ALA A 402 -58.82 3.93 37.93
N PRO A 403 -58.76 4.90 38.88
CA PRO A 403 -57.56 5.72 39.17
C PRO A 403 -56.78 5.30 40.44
N SER A 404 -55.60 5.91 40.64
CA SER A 404 -55.02 6.08 41.98
C SER A 404 -54.22 7.38 42.07
N ASP A 405 -54.69 8.24 42.97
CA ASP A 405 -53.99 9.39 43.52
C ASP A 405 -52.68 8.98 44.20
N THR A 406 -51.63 9.78 44.03
CA THR A 406 -50.61 9.97 45.08
C THR A 406 -50.00 11.37 44.96
N LEU A 407 -50.35 12.22 45.93
CA LEU A 407 -49.70 13.48 46.27
C LEU A 407 -48.31 13.20 46.88
N VAL A 408 -47.22 13.71 46.29
CA VAL A 408 -45.97 14.02 47.01
C VAL A 408 -45.30 15.28 46.41
N GLN A 409 -45.38 16.36 47.20
CA GLN A 409 -44.35 17.35 47.57
C GLN A 409 -43.43 18.02 46.51
N PRO A 410 -43.29 19.36 46.51
CA PRO A 410 -42.41 20.07 45.59
C PRO A 410 -40.95 20.05 46.07
N THR A 411 -40.04 19.66 45.19
CA THR A 411 -38.59 19.88 45.37
C THR A 411 -38.25 21.21 44.68
N ILE A 412 -37.57 22.09 45.41
CA ILE A 412 -37.10 23.40 44.94
C ILE A 412 -36.02 23.15 43.88
N GLU A 413 -36.32 23.46 42.62
CA GLU A 413 -35.32 23.52 41.56
C GLU A 413 -34.45 24.77 41.74
N THR A 414 -33.14 24.54 41.78
CA THR A 414 -32.13 25.60 41.64
C THR A 414 -32.06 26.00 40.17
N PRO A 415 -32.13 27.30 39.82
CA PRO A 415 -32.09 27.72 38.42
C PRO A 415 -30.77 27.33 37.76
N PRO A 416 -30.77 26.93 36.48
CA PRO A 416 -29.55 26.57 35.77
C PRO A 416 -28.70 27.83 35.58
N LEU A 417 -27.40 27.72 35.91
CA LEU A 417 -26.42 28.74 35.56
C LEU A 417 -26.40 28.92 34.04
N GLU A 418 -26.69 30.14 33.62
CA GLU A 418 -26.50 30.66 32.28
C GLU A 418 -25.03 30.48 31.87
N PRO A 419 -24.72 29.74 30.79
CA PRO A 419 -23.35 29.59 30.33
C PRO A 419 -22.82 30.94 29.85
N ALA A 420 -21.63 31.30 30.32
CA ALA A 420 -20.94 32.51 29.92
C ALA A 420 -20.83 32.62 28.38
N PRO A 421 -20.93 33.83 27.82
CA PRO A 421 -20.82 34.03 26.38
C PRO A 421 -19.48 33.50 25.88
N VAL A 422 -19.55 32.55 24.95
CA VAL A 422 -18.38 32.04 24.22
C VAL A 422 -17.93 33.16 23.28
N ASP A 423 -16.69 33.61 23.46
CA ASP A 423 -16.08 34.61 22.60
C ASP A 423 -16.15 34.16 21.13
N PRO A 424 -16.52 35.05 20.19
CA PRO A 424 -16.63 34.70 18.78
C PRO A 424 -15.26 34.26 18.24
N VAL A 425 -15.23 33.03 17.70
CA VAL A 425 -14.11 32.50 16.93
C VAL A 425 -13.82 33.49 15.81
N THR A 426 -12.63 34.09 15.86
CA THR A 426 -12.15 35.03 14.84
C THR A 426 -12.03 34.25 13.53
N PRO A 427 -12.76 34.63 12.46
CA PRO A 427 -12.63 33.96 11.17
C PRO A 427 -11.19 34.10 10.68
N THR A 428 -10.61 32.98 10.25
CA THR A 428 -9.32 32.95 9.55
C THR A 428 -9.38 33.97 8.41
N GLU A 429 -8.56 35.01 8.50
CA GLU A 429 -8.46 36.05 7.49
C GLU A 429 -8.19 35.41 6.13
N THR A 430 -9.16 35.53 5.22
CA THR A 430 -8.92 35.38 3.80
C THR A 430 -7.93 36.48 3.40
N GLN A 431 -6.64 36.16 3.41
CA GLN A 431 -5.61 37.08 2.96
C GLN A 431 -5.93 37.47 1.51
N THR A 432 -6.17 38.76 1.30
CA THR A 432 -6.29 39.31 -0.04
C THR A 432 -4.95 39.05 -0.74
N PRO A 433 -4.93 38.37 -1.91
CA PRO A 433 -3.68 38.12 -2.62
C PRO A 433 -2.91 39.43 -2.81
N PRO A 434 -1.60 39.46 -2.56
CA PRO A 434 -0.81 40.65 -2.82
C PRO A 434 -0.95 41.03 -4.31
N ALA A 435 -1.02 42.33 -4.58
CA ALA A 435 -1.37 42.87 -5.90
C ALA A 435 -0.37 42.49 -7.02
N ASP A 436 0.78 41.92 -6.67
CA ASP A 436 1.83 41.46 -7.58
C ASP A 436 1.60 40.03 -8.10
N GLY A 437 0.55 39.34 -7.64
CA GLY A 437 0.27 37.96 -8.03
C GLY A 437 1.20 36.94 -7.38
N THR A 438 1.97 37.34 -6.37
CA THR A 438 2.79 36.44 -5.58
C THR A 438 1.91 35.57 -4.68
N ILE A 439 2.19 34.28 -4.66
CA ILE A 439 1.53 33.30 -3.80
C ILE A 439 2.56 32.81 -2.78
N GLU A 440 2.16 32.76 -1.51
CA GLU A 440 2.92 32.18 -0.42
C GLU A 440 2.12 31.04 0.19
N LYS A 441 2.72 29.85 0.27
CA LYS A 441 2.03 28.61 0.70
C LYS A 441 2.97 27.72 1.50
N ASP A 442 2.42 27.07 2.51
CA ASP A 442 3.07 25.97 3.22
C ASP A 442 2.80 24.67 2.44
N CYS A 443 3.86 24.00 2.01
CA CYS A 443 3.73 22.78 1.22
C CYS A 443 4.89 21.81 1.47
N TYR A 444 4.66 20.54 1.18
CA TYR A 444 5.74 19.56 1.10
C TYR A 444 6.40 19.65 -0.28
N ILE A 445 7.71 19.87 -0.31
CA ILE A 445 8.52 19.94 -1.52
C ILE A 445 9.18 18.59 -1.77
N LYS A 446 9.08 18.11 -3.00
CA LYS A 446 9.84 16.97 -3.50
C LYS A 446 10.67 17.36 -4.71
N LYS A 447 12.00 17.30 -4.59
CA LYS A 447 12.96 17.59 -5.67
C LYS A 447 12.78 16.59 -6.81
N ARG A 448 12.74 17.09 -8.04
CA ARG A 448 12.79 16.26 -9.26
C ARG A 448 14.10 16.49 -10.00
N LEU A 449 14.15 16.05 -11.25
CA LEU A 449 15.31 16.21 -12.11
C LEU A 449 15.57 17.70 -12.40
N PRO A 450 16.85 18.08 -12.62
CA PRO A 450 17.20 19.38 -13.20
C PRO A 450 16.39 19.63 -14.47
N ASP A 451 16.09 20.89 -14.77
CA ASP A 451 15.53 21.24 -16.08
C ASP A 451 16.53 20.95 -17.21
N GLU A 452 16.04 20.81 -18.44
CA GLU A 452 16.88 20.48 -19.59
C GLU A 452 17.92 21.58 -19.89
N ALA A 453 17.66 22.81 -19.44
CA ALA A 453 18.54 23.97 -19.62
C ALA A 453 19.65 24.06 -18.57
N GLY A 454 19.57 23.30 -17.48
CA GLY A 454 20.45 23.41 -16.32
C GLY A 454 20.31 24.73 -15.55
N THR A 455 19.19 25.44 -15.73
CA THR A 455 18.90 26.73 -15.08
C THR A 455 18.22 26.60 -13.72
N GLY A 456 17.75 25.41 -13.38
CA GLY A 456 17.09 25.14 -12.11
C GLY A 456 16.62 23.70 -11.98
N PHE A 457 15.73 23.47 -11.02
CA PHE A 457 15.13 22.18 -10.74
C PHE A 457 13.61 22.27 -10.80
N TRP A 458 13.00 21.23 -11.36
CA TRP A 458 11.57 21.01 -11.18
C TRP A 458 11.34 20.41 -9.80
N VAL A 459 10.30 20.86 -9.13
CA VAL A 459 9.85 20.34 -7.83
C VAL A 459 8.37 19.99 -7.92
N THR A 460 7.94 19.03 -7.11
CA THR A 460 6.52 18.80 -6.85
C THR A 460 6.18 19.42 -5.51
N LEU A 461 5.28 20.40 -5.53
CA LEU A 461 4.74 21.06 -4.35
C LEU A 461 3.43 20.37 -3.99
N THR A 462 3.26 19.98 -2.74
CA THR A 462 2.05 19.31 -2.29
C THR A 462 1.43 20.06 -1.12
N ASP A 463 0.21 20.56 -1.30
CA ASP A 463 -0.58 21.20 -0.26
C ASP A 463 -1.95 20.51 -0.11
N ASN A 464 -2.84 21.06 0.72
CA ASN A 464 -4.20 20.54 0.93
C ASN A 464 -5.09 20.57 -0.32
N ASN A 465 -4.70 21.30 -1.37
CA ASN A 465 -5.39 21.39 -2.66
C ASN A 465 -4.82 20.41 -3.70
N GLY A 466 -3.82 19.61 -3.34
CA GLY A 466 -3.21 18.60 -4.19
C GLY A 466 -1.77 18.93 -4.60
N ALA A 467 -1.32 18.27 -5.66
CA ALA A 467 0.03 18.46 -6.18
C ALA A 467 0.06 19.55 -7.27
N LEU A 468 1.06 20.41 -7.19
CA LEU A 468 1.37 21.47 -8.14
C LEU A 468 2.83 21.35 -8.58
N GLU A 469 3.12 21.55 -9.87
CA GLU A 469 4.51 21.62 -10.33
C GLU A 469 5.10 23.00 -10.00
N GLY A 470 6.34 23.01 -9.51
CA GLY A 470 7.11 24.22 -9.27
C GLY A 470 8.46 24.18 -9.99
N HIS A 471 8.99 25.35 -10.33
CA HIS A 471 10.34 25.51 -10.88
C HIS A 471 11.13 26.45 -9.99
N PHE A 472 12.34 26.04 -9.58
CA PHE A 472 13.20 26.82 -8.69
C PHE A 472 14.61 26.93 -9.27
N THR A 473 15.13 28.15 -9.37
CA THR A 473 16.45 28.45 -9.93
C THR A 473 17.56 28.51 -8.87
N GLY A 474 17.24 28.30 -7.60
CA GLY A 474 18.23 28.27 -6.52
C GLY A 474 19.13 27.03 -6.56
N ALA A 475 20.28 27.13 -5.89
CA ALA A 475 21.35 26.12 -5.97
C ALA A 475 21.00 24.80 -5.28
N ASP A 476 20.09 24.80 -4.30
CA ASP A 476 19.67 23.57 -3.65
C ASP A 476 18.21 23.60 -3.18
N VAL A 477 17.60 22.43 -3.20
CA VAL A 477 16.27 22.13 -2.68
C VAL A 477 16.39 20.83 -1.90
N ILE A 478 15.93 20.85 -0.66
CA ILE A 478 15.86 19.68 0.20
C ILE A 478 14.40 19.20 0.22
N ASP A 479 14.19 17.89 0.16
CA ASP A 479 12.86 17.30 0.32
C ASP A 479 12.35 17.55 1.74
N GLY A 480 11.11 18.04 1.90
CA GLY A 480 10.54 18.33 3.22
C GLY A 480 9.44 19.39 3.20
N PHE A 481 8.90 19.72 4.37
CA PHE A 481 7.96 20.83 4.52
C PHE A 481 8.68 22.17 4.47
N ALA A 482 8.12 23.10 3.70
CA ALA A 482 8.67 24.42 3.53
C ALA A 482 7.58 25.43 3.17
N LYS A 483 7.83 26.68 3.57
CA LYS A 483 7.08 27.83 3.09
C LYS A 483 7.65 28.27 1.75
N VAL A 484 6.83 28.18 0.71
CA VAL A 484 7.19 28.46 -0.68
C VAL A 484 6.52 29.74 -1.15
N LYS A 485 7.32 30.62 -1.74
CA LYS A 485 6.86 31.86 -2.36
C LYS A 485 7.16 31.86 -3.85
N GLY A 486 6.19 32.23 -4.67
CA GLY A 486 6.36 32.22 -6.12
C GLY A 486 5.22 32.87 -6.90
N ILE A 487 5.32 32.86 -8.22
CA ILE A 487 4.31 33.40 -9.14
C ILE A 487 3.82 32.28 -10.05
N MET A 488 2.50 32.17 -10.24
CA MET A 488 1.95 31.19 -11.18
C MET A 488 2.27 31.59 -12.62
N LYS A 489 2.95 30.70 -13.35
CA LYS A 489 3.23 30.83 -14.77
C LYS A 489 2.50 29.79 -15.58
N THR A 490 2.18 30.13 -16.83
CA THR A 490 1.68 29.18 -17.82
C THR A 490 2.55 29.29 -19.06
N GLU A 491 3.29 28.22 -19.37
CA GLU A 491 4.15 28.13 -20.55
C GLU A 491 3.90 26.78 -21.22
N ASN A 492 3.73 26.78 -22.55
CA ASN A 492 3.47 25.55 -23.34
C ASN A 492 2.31 24.71 -22.79
N ASP A 493 1.18 25.36 -22.47
CA ASP A 493 -0.02 24.74 -21.88
C ASP A 493 0.20 24.03 -20.53
N LYS A 494 1.33 24.28 -19.86
CA LYS A 494 1.60 23.81 -18.51
C LYS A 494 1.59 24.98 -17.54
N THR A 495 0.79 24.83 -16.48
CA THR A 495 0.72 25.79 -15.39
C THR A 495 1.58 25.29 -14.23
N PHE A 496 2.51 26.11 -13.76
CA PHE A 496 3.44 25.80 -12.67
C PHE A 496 3.72 27.04 -11.82
N LEU A 497 4.24 26.85 -10.61
CA LEU A 497 4.69 27.93 -9.75
C LEU A 497 6.17 28.22 -10.00
N GLU A 498 6.51 29.40 -10.50
CA GLU A 498 7.90 29.86 -10.53
C GLU A 498 8.28 30.35 -9.13
N ILE A 499 9.11 29.57 -8.45
CA ILE A 499 9.45 29.76 -7.05
C ILE A 499 10.58 30.77 -6.95
N SER A 500 10.35 31.83 -6.17
CA SER A 500 11.35 32.86 -5.86
C SER A 500 12.05 32.62 -4.53
N GLU A 501 11.39 31.97 -3.57
CA GLU A 501 11.93 31.73 -2.23
C GLU A 501 11.38 30.41 -1.65
N ILE A 502 12.27 29.64 -0.98
CA ILE A 502 11.94 28.44 -0.22
C ILE A 502 12.52 28.61 1.18
N LYS A 503 11.67 28.53 2.21
CA LYS A 503 12.09 28.48 3.62
C LYS A 503 11.71 27.12 4.19
N ALA A 504 12.70 26.24 4.37
CA ALA A 504 12.50 24.97 5.06
C ALA A 504 11.99 25.23 6.49
N GLU A 505 11.04 24.42 6.94
CA GLU A 505 10.71 24.36 8.36
C GLU A 505 11.81 23.52 9.05
N GLU A 506 12.47 24.11 10.06
CA GLU A 506 13.49 23.43 10.88
C GLU A 506 12.88 22.44 11.86
#